data_AF-A0A323V0P8-F1
#
_entry.id   AF-A0A323V0P8-F1
#
_cell.length_a   1.000
_cell.length_b   1.000
_cell.length_c   1.000
_cell.angle_alpha   90.00
_cell.angle_beta   90.00
_cell.angle_gamma   90.00
#
_symmetry.space_group_name_H-M   'P 1'
#
loop_
_entity.id
_entity.type
_entity.pdbx_description
1 polymer ?
#
loop_
_entity_poly.entity_id
_entity_poly.type
_entity_poly.pdbx_seq_one_letter_code
_entity_poly.pdbx_strand_id
1 'polypeptide(L)'
;MVASVRTRPTLPAPDWRLVGPWYRWARPGLPEDGRVSRPAIQMFAGDDFISDFLAQPQRSLKFDPLIDVVNGYHLASAAPGGTLAGKFASLFAVNAQGRPAAAGEPRFRARLAPGSLRKLYQPTHNRHYLVCCELHCEQPGFPRVDRRQVCQAGFVIRRRRSVLPPQLAAATIKAQTDPVRAAEADLLDLVQLAATAEDPASSPALAGNARARQQKLVTEAGLADWSALLALRRAEADRLRSALDAWYREQGVRVDIEGWFPSDRNGRNGPGEWRLLDEPACAADPAISGEAVQPLFALVPDPREPDHDAAGRTLYYGTIPTTSLAHDARGAPRLDDRNTYEIRCFVRDHHAAPARAGKQPDCCGPVVWSAPTEAFRLAAPFDVLGSANRPVTIKMPDLRELAAQAAARPRGSLSPVRFVQPQHLSPSVKDKGASGGNMGGEAICSFSIPLITIIALFVLNLFLPIVVFIFQLWFLLVFRFCIPPQIKFSADVDAALAATPPGVDLDADFAVAVSGIPQTAAALNAALNGSMKTRIRQDTGAEEDPDLSGFSNNALGPLDQSLQDAAERVPPPPTTDPDTTSDALASTLPASRRTLIYEDPVSPVWPGPGART
;
A
#
# COMPACT_ATOMS: atom_id res chain seq x y z
N MET A 1 -33.64 28.78 -30.76
CA MET A 1 -34.53 28.36 -29.66
C MET A 1 -33.72 28.34 -28.38
N VAL A 2 -33.99 29.27 -27.47
CA VAL A 2 -33.35 29.32 -26.15
C VAL A 2 -33.83 28.10 -25.37
N ALA A 3 -32.91 27.19 -25.03
CA ALA A 3 -33.22 26.05 -24.18
C ALA A 3 -33.62 26.60 -22.80
N SER A 4 -34.92 26.60 -22.52
CA SER A 4 -35.47 26.89 -21.19
C SER A 4 -34.79 25.97 -20.19
N VAL A 5 -33.89 26.49 -19.37
CA VAL A 5 -33.40 25.81 -18.16
C VAL A 5 -34.61 25.64 -17.26
N ARG A 6 -35.30 24.50 -17.35
CA ARG A 6 -36.36 24.14 -16.41
C ARG A 6 -35.66 23.90 -15.07
N THR A 7 -35.79 24.87 -14.17
CA THR A 7 -35.44 24.74 -12.76
C THR A 7 -36.22 23.56 -12.20
N ARG A 8 -35.51 22.55 -11.66
CA ARG A 8 -36.15 21.45 -10.94
C ARG A 8 -36.87 22.05 -9.71
N PRO A 9 -38.09 21.61 -9.38
CA PRO A 9 -38.73 22.02 -8.13
C PRO A 9 -37.85 21.63 -6.95
N THR A 10 -37.55 22.60 -6.08
CA THR A 10 -36.84 22.38 -4.81
C THR A 10 -37.80 21.72 -3.83
N LEU A 11 -37.72 20.40 -3.71
CA LEU A 11 -38.41 19.62 -2.70
C LEU A 11 -37.55 19.57 -1.42
N PRO A 12 -38.15 19.57 -0.22
CA PRO A 12 -37.40 19.38 1.01
C PRO A 12 -36.74 18.00 1.02
N ALA A 13 -35.49 17.93 1.46
CA ALA A 13 -34.80 16.65 1.61
C ALA A 13 -35.57 15.74 2.59
N PRO A 14 -35.73 14.44 2.30
CA PRO A 14 -36.33 13.54 3.25
C PRO A 14 -35.44 13.43 4.48
N ASP A 15 -36.07 13.15 5.62
CA ASP A 15 -35.41 12.97 6.91
C ASP A 15 -34.75 11.59 6.95
N TRP A 16 -33.73 11.39 6.11
CA TRP A 16 -32.98 10.14 5.97
C TRP A 16 -31.53 10.35 6.36
N ARG A 17 -30.88 9.24 6.72
CA ARG A 17 -29.46 9.18 6.99
C ARG A 17 -28.83 7.97 6.33
N LEU A 18 -27.75 8.23 5.59
CA LEU A 18 -26.94 7.21 4.94
C LEU A 18 -25.66 6.99 5.75
N VAL A 19 -25.54 5.80 6.33
CA VAL A 19 -24.56 5.47 7.36
C VAL A 19 -23.74 4.23 7.00
N GLY A 20 -22.79 3.82 7.85
CA GLY A 20 -22.09 2.54 7.66
C GLY A 20 -23.03 1.34 7.81
N PRO A 21 -22.67 0.14 7.33
CA PRO A 21 -23.46 -1.06 7.55
C PRO A 21 -23.49 -1.43 9.04
N TRP A 22 -24.62 -1.97 9.52
CA TRP A 22 -24.83 -2.28 10.94
C TRP A 22 -23.73 -3.09 11.63
N TYR A 23 -23.06 -3.99 10.88
CA TYR A 23 -21.98 -4.85 11.38
C TYR A 23 -20.62 -4.14 11.46
N ARG A 24 -20.53 -2.86 11.09
CA ARG A 24 -19.33 -2.01 11.25
C ARG A 24 -19.53 -0.89 12.27
N TRP A 25 -20.65 -0.88 12.99
CA TRP A 25 -20.88 0.06 14.09
C TRP A 25 -20.11 -0.37 15.34
N ALA A 26 -19.76 0.59 16.21
CA ALA A 26 -19.02 0.30 17.44
C ALA A 26 -19.74 -0.76 18.30
N ARG A 27 -21.06 -0.64 18.42
CA ARG A 27 -21.96 -1.70 18.87
C ARG A 27 -22.87 -2.10 17.71
N PRO A 28 -22.72 -3.32 17.15
CA PRO A 28 -23.44 -3.74 15.96
C PRO A 28 -24.96 -3.60 16.07
N GLY A 29 -25.59 -2.96 15.10
CA GLY A 29 -27.05 -2.79 15.04
C GLY A 29 -27.65 -1.78 16.03
N LEU A 30 -26.85 -1.14 16.90
CA LEU A 30 -27.35 -0.15 17.84
C LEU A 30 -27.55 1.24 17.16
N PRO A 31 -28.76 1.81 17.16
CA PRO A 31 -29.06 3.05 16.44
C PRO A 31 -28.18 4.27 16.75
N GLU A 32 -27.77 4.46 18.01
CA GLU A 32 -26.94 5.61 18.41
C GLU A 32 -25.55 5.58 17.73
N ASP A 33 -24.94 4.40 17.63
CA ASP A 33 -23.66 4.22 16.95
C ASP A 33 -23.83 4.29 15.43
N GLY A 34 -24.97 3.78 14.92
CA GLY A 34 -25.32 3.87 13.51
C GLY A 34 -25.40 5.30 13.00
N ARG A 35 -26.06 6.20 13.74
CA ARG A 35 -26.21 7.62 13.36
C ARG A 35 -24.87 8.33 13.15
N VAL A 36 -23.86 8.03 13.96
CA VAL A 36 -22.53 8.65 13.85
C VAL A 36 -21.57 7.87 12.95
N SER A 37 -21.98 6.70 12.47
CA SER A 37 -21.15 5.88 11.59
C SER A 37 -21.07 6.47 10.17
N ARG A 38 -19.96 6.17 9.52
CA ARG A 38 -19.67 6.56 8.12
C ARG A 38 -19.72 5.32 7.23
N PRO A 39 -19.93 5.48 5.91
CA PRO A 39 -19.79 4.38 4.96
C PRO A 39 -18.46 3.65 5.17
N ALA A 40 -18.49 2.32 5.11
CA ALA A 40 -17.34 1.48 5.39
C ALA A 40 -16.63 1.07 4.10
N ILE A 41 -15.30 1.15 4.10
CA ILE A 41 -14.46 0.55 3.05
C ILE A 41 -14.11 -0.87 3.50
N GLN A 42 -14.52 -1.87 2.73
CA GLN A 42 -14.22 -3.28 2.97
C GLN A 42 -13.18 -3.78 1.98
N MET A 43 -12.24 -4.60 2.46
CA MET A 43 -11.13 -5.15 1.68
C MET A 43 -11.35 -6.62 1.38
N PHE A 44 -10.99 -7.05 0.18
CA PHE A 44 -11.09 -8.43 -0.27
C PHE A 44 -9.84 -8.83 -1.04
N ALA A 45 -9.62 -10.14 -1.18
CA ALA A 45 -8.61 -10.72 -2.05
C ALA A 45 -9.28 -11.73 -2.98
N GLY A 46 -8.77 -11.85 -4.21
CA GLY A 46 -9.39 -12.67 -5.24
C GLY A 46 -10.37 -11.88 -6.12
N ASP A 47 -10.51 -12.33 -7.36
CA ASP A 47 -11.37 -11.70 -8.38
C ASP A 47 -12.86 -12.01 -8.17
N ASP A 48 -13.17 -12.98 -7.32
CA ASP A 48 -14.51 -13.43 -6.91
C ASP A 48 -15.11 -12.63 -5.73
N PHE A 49 -14.42 -11.59 -5.29
CA PHE A 49 -14.81 -10.80 -4.11
C PHE A 49 -16.24 -10.26 -4.09
N ILE A 50 -16.85 -10.00 -5.26
CA ILE A 50 -18.26 -9.59 -5.33
C ILE A 50 -19.18 -10.73 -4.93
N SER A 51 -18.96 -11.93 -5.46
CA SER A 51 -19.76 -13.11 -5.14
C SER A 51 -19.62 -13.47 -3.67
N ASP A 52 -18.39 -13.41 -3.14
CA ASP A 52 -18.12 -13.66 -1.72
C ASP A 52 -18.81 -12.64 -0.81
N PHE A 53 -18.75 -11.35 -1.16
CA PHE A 53 -19.45 -10.29 -0.43
C PHE A 53 -20.97 -10.45 -0.48
N LEU A 54 -21.52 -10.80 -1.64
CA LEU A 54 -22.96 -11.03 -1.79
C LEU A 54 -23.44 -12.20 -0.93
N ALA A 55 -22.62 -13.24 -0.76
CA ALA A 55 -22.95 -14.39 0.07
C ALA A 55 -22.72 -14.12 1.58
N GLN A 56 -21.66 -13.41 1.94
CA GLN A 56 -21.26 -13.14 3.33
C GLN A 56 -20.79 -11.69 3.49
N PRO A 57 -21.71 -10.71 3.61
CA PRO A 57 -21.37 -9.28 3.61
C PRO A 57 -20.40 -8.85 4.73
N GLN A 58 -20.37 -9.57 5.85
CA GLN A 58 -19.43 -9.31 6.93
C GLN A 58 -18.00 -9.79 6.66
N ARG A 59 -17.83 -10.78 5.76
CA ARG A 59 -16.57 -11.46 5.52
C ARG A 59 -15.66 -10.63 4.61
N SER A 60 -15.01 -9.64 5.21
CA SER A 60 -13.95 -8.87 4.58
C SER A 60 -12.63 -9.06 5.30
N LEU A 61 -11.52 -8.80 4.61
CA LEU A 61 -10.19 -8.79 5.21
C LEU A 61 -10.05 -7.64 6.21
N LYS A 62 -9.34 -7.92 7.30
CA LYS A 62 -8.96 -6.93 8.30
C LYS A 62 -7.82 -6.06 7.75
N PHE A 63 -7.94 -4.75 7.92
CA PHE A 63 -6.85 -3.84 7.60
C PHE A 63 -5.71 -4.01 8.61
N ASP A 64 -4.52 -4.35 8.10
CA ASP A 64 -3.30 -4.39 8.89
C ASP A 64 -2.86 -2.95 9.21
N PRO A 65 -2.75 -2.58 10.50
CA PRO A 65 -2.45 -1.21 10.92
C PRO A 65 -1.01 -0.77 10.63
N LEU A 66 -0.17 -1.63 10.06
CA LEU A 66 1.23 -1.37 9.72
C LEU A 66 1.51 -1.54 8.22
N ILE A 67 0.79 -2.43 7.55
CA ILE A 67 0.99 -2.70 6.11
C ILE A 67 -0.01 -1.92 5.26
N ASP A 68 -1.28 -1.92 5.64
CA ASP A 68 -2.38 -1.30 4.87
C ASP A 68 -2.51 0.21 5.19
N VAL A 69 -1.39 0.83 5.55
CA VAL A 69 -1.26 2.26 5.83
C VAL A 69 -0.21 2.89 4.93
N VAL A 70 -0.32 4.20 4.75
CA VAL A 70 0.65 4.99 4.01
C VAL A 70 1.92 5.09 4.84
N ASN A 71 3.00 4.56 4.28
CA ASN A 71 4.30 4.58 4.93
C ASN A 71 5.00 5.91 4.65
N GLY A 72 5.42 6.57 5.72
CA GLY A 72 6.51 7.52 5.70
C GLY A 72 7.85 6.81 5.90
N TYR A 73 8.88 7.60 6.14
CA TYR A 73 10.19 7.09 6.56
C TYR A 73 10.75 7.94 7.70
N HIS A 74 11.59 7.32 8.51
CA HIS A 74 12.39 7.97 9.54
C HIS A 74 13.88 7.70 9.29
N LEU A 75 14.70 8.73 9.39
CA LEU A 75 16.16 8.62 9.25
C LEU A 75 16.79 8.36 10.62
N ALA A 76 17.29 7.15 10.84
CA ALA A 76 18.00 6.77 12.06
C ALA A 76 19.53 6.84 11.85
N SER A 77 20.27 7.38 12.81
CA SER A 77 21.74 7.53 12.75
C SER A 77 22.45 6.17 12.68
N ALA A 78 23.57 6.12 11.96
CA ALA A 78 24.39 4.93 11.70
C ALA A 78 25.87 5.07 12.15
N ALA A 79 26.20 5.98 13.07
CA ALA A 79 27.59 6.33 13.49
C ALA A 79 27.91 5.96 14.98
N PRO A 80 29.19 5.92 15.42
CA PRO A 80 29.60 5.27 16.67
C PRO A 80 29.08 5.96 17.93
N GLY A 81 28.48 5.17 18.82
CA GLY A 81 27.62 5.60 19.93
C GLY A 81 26.14 5.25 19.70
N GLY A 82 25.77 4.97 18.45
CA GLY A 82 24.56 4.21 18.09
C GLY A 82 24.87 2.73 17.89
N THR A 83 23.82 1.92 17.70
CA THR A 83 23.85 0.46 17.51
C THR A 83 24.62 -0.04 16.28
N LEU A 84 25.51 0.75 15.66
CA LEU A 84 26.13 0.47 14.34
C LEU A 84 27.62 0.87 14.31
N ALA A 85 28.39 0.42 15.29
CA ALA A 85 29.81 0.76 15.36
C ALA A 85 30.62 0.03 14.26
N GLY A 86 30.96 0.75 13.19
CA GLY A 86 32.03 0.38 12.24
C GLY A 86 31.60 -0.26 10.92
N LYS A 87 30.29 -0.40 10.62
CA LYS A 87 29.79 -1.00 9.37
C LYS A 87 28.54 -0.30 8.86
N PHE A 88 28.34 -0.19 7.53
CA PHE A 88 27.18 0.49 6.95
C PHE A 88 25.92 -0.36 7.05
N ALA A 89 24.91 0.19 7.71
CA ALA A 89 23.58 -0.41 7.82
C ALA A 89 22.70 -0.30 6.56
N SER A 90 23.14 0.37 5.51
CA SER A 90 22.25 0.78 4.43
C SER A 90 22.84 0.61 3.04
N LEU A 91 22.07 -0.01 2.15
CA LEU A 91 22.32 -0.05 0.71
C LEU A 91 22.35 1.35 0.07
N PHE A 92 21.75 2.36 0.74
CA PHE A 92 21.79 3.77 0.37
C PHE A 92 21.98 4.64 1.62
N ALA A 93 23.22 4.96 1.96
CA ALA A 93 23.52 5.84 3.09
C ALA A 93 23.17 7.30 2.75
N VAL A 94 22.35 7.92 3.59
CA VAL A 94 21.98 9.33 3.47
C VAL A 94 22.48 10.14 4.65
N ASN A 95 22.60 11.45 4.51
CA ASN A 95 22.86 12.37 5.61
C ASN A 95 21.56 12.71 6.36
N ALA A 96 21.64 13.57 7.37
CA ALA A 96 20.48 13.98 8.18
C ALA A 96 19.36 14.64 7.36
N GLN A 97 19.67 15.12 6.15
CA GLN A 97 18.75 15.76 5.21
C GLN A 97 18.21 14.78 4.14
N GLY A 98 18.54 13.48 4.23
CA GLY A 98 18.07 12.48 3.26
C GLY A 98 18.77 12.54 1.91
N ARG A 99 19.87 13.28 1.79
CA ARG A 99 20.72 13.32 0.59
C ARG A 99 21.81 12.27 0.68
N PRO A 100 22.38 11.78 -0.44
CA PRO A 100 23.52 10.86 -0.40
C PRO A 100 24.63 11.41 0.52
N ALA A 101 25.04 10.62 1.51
CA ALA A 101 26.04 11.06 2.48
C ALA A 101 27.43 11.14 1.84
N ALA A 102 28.12 12.26 2.04
CA ALA A 102 29.52 12.41 1.62
C ALA A 102 30.46 11.58 2.51
N ALA A 103 31.70 11.34 2.03
CA ALA A 103 32.73 10.69 2.83
C ALA A 103 33.02 11.52 4.10
N GLY A 104 32.98 10.89 5.28
CA GLY A 104 33.20 11.54 6.57
C GLY A 104 31.97 12.20 7.21
N GLU A 105 30.83 12.24 6.52
CA GLU A 105 29.57 12.80 7.05
C GLU A 105 28.81 11.75 7.90
N PRO A 106 28.08 12.15 8.96
CA PRO A 106 27.21 11.23 9.69
C PRO A 106 26.19 10.57 8.76
N ARG A 107 26.15 9.24 8.77
CA ARG A 107 25.28 8.44 7.93
C ARG A 107 23.99 8.09 8.66
N PHE A 108 22.90 7.99 7.91
CA PHE A 108 21.59 7.63 8.38
C PHE A 108 21.01 6.53 7.50
N ARG A 109 20.21 5.65 8.11
CA ARG A 109 19.39 4.64 7.45
C ARG A 109 17.93 5.06 7.44
N ALA A 110 17.25 4.85 6.32
CA ALA A 110 15.80 5.00 6.26
C ALA A 110 15.13 3.75 6.85
N ARG A 111 14.26 3.96 7.84
CA ARG A 111 13.31 2.95 8.34
C ARG A 111 11.91 3.34 7.93
N LEU A 112 11.05 2.36 7.66
CA LEU A 112 9.63 2.62 7.39
C LEU A 112 8.95 3.17 8.64
N ALA A 113 8.09 4.16 8.47
CA ALA A 113 7.29 4.77 9.53
C ALA A 113 5.80 4.69 9.13
N PRO A 114 5.06 3.66 9.55
CA PRO A 114 3.67 3.47 9.16
C PRO A 114 2.78 4.52 9.81
N GLY A 115 2.10 5.31 8.96
CA GLY A 115 1.16 6.33 9.40
C GLY A 115 -0.19 5.77 9.88
N SER A 116 -1.15 6.65 10.09
CA SER A 116 -2.55 6.30 10.34
C SER A 116 -3.44 6.35 9.09
N LEU A 117 -2.95 6.95 8.00
CA LEU A 117 -3.70 7.09 6.76
C LEU A 117 -3.79 5.76 6.04
N ARG A 118 -5.01 5.31 5.74
CA ARG A 118 -5.26 4.03 5.06
C ARG A 118 -4.67 4.02 3.64
N LYS A 119 -4.09 2.89 3.26
CA LYS A 119 -3.56 2.65 1.91
C LYS A 119 -4.42 1.58 1.23
N LEU A 120 -4.98 1.91 0.06
CA LEU A 120 -5.74 0.96 -0.75
C LEU A 120 -4.87 0.45 -1.90
N TYR A 121 -4.80 -0.85 -2.04
CA TYR A 121 -4.02 -1.49 -3.07
C TYR A 121 -4.76 -1.55 -4.42
N GLN A 122 -3.98 -1.67 -5.49
CA GLN A 122 -4.51 -1.86 -6.84
C GLN A 122 -4.85 -3.35 -7.08
N PRO A 123 -5.70 -3.69 -8.08
CA PRO A 123 -6.01 -5.08 -8.41
C PRO A 123 -4.79 -5.91 -8.79
N THR A 124 -3.71 -5.27 -9.27
CA THR A 124 -2.40 -5.93 -9.51
C THR A 124 -1.77 -6.52 -8.25
N HIS A 125 -2.19 -6.08 -7.06
CA HIS A 125 -1.80 -6.63 -5.76
C HIS A 125 -2.79 -7.70 -5.25
N ASN A 126 -3.77 -8.12 -6.07
CA ASN A 126 -4.85 -9.03 -5.68
C ASN A 126 -5.63 -8.53 -4.45
N ARG A 127 -5.99 -7.23 -4.50
CA ARG A 127 -6.75 -6.52 -3.46
C ARG A 127 -7.85 -5.70 -4.13
N HIS A 128 -9.06 -5.89 -3.62
CA HIS A 128 -10.28 -5.27 -4.14
C HIS A 128 -11.05 -4.63 -3.00
N TYR A 129 -11.79 -3.56 -3.31
CA TYR A 129 -12.44 -2.77 -2.28
C TYR A 129 -13.88 -2.43 -2.65
N LEU A 130 -14.76 -2.56 -1.65
CA LEU A 130 -16.14 -2.12 -1.72
C LEU A 130 -16.35 -0.98 -0.73
N VAL A 131 -17.13 0.03 -1.13
CA VAL A 131 -17.77 0.95 -0.17
C VAL A 131 -19.16 0.43 0.13
N CYS A 132 -19.50 0.31 1.41
CA CYS A 132 -20.79 -0.19 1.87
C CYS A 132 -21.48 0.84 2.78
N CYS A 133 -22.79 1.00 2.63
CA CYS A 133 -23.60 1.90 3.46
C CYS A 133 -25.03 1.38 3.64
N GLU A 134 -25.70 1.84 4.69
CA GLU A 134 -27.09 1.49 5.05
C GLU A 134 -27.94 2.75 5.13
N LEU A 135 -29.19 2.68 4.66
CA LEU A 135 -30.13 3.81 4.65
C LEU A 135 -31.23 3.66 5.70
N HIS A 136 -31.38 4.69 6.53
CA HIS A 136 -32.36 4.76 7.62
C HIS A 136 -33.14 6.09 7.60
N CYS A 137 -34.32 6.10 8.18
CA CYS A 137 -35.00 7.33 8.55
C CYS A 137 -34.35 7.91 9.82
N GLU A 138 -34.21 9.24 9.88
CA GLU A 138 -33.64 9.95 11.03
C GLU A 138 -34.67 10.14 12.17
N GLN A 139 -35.44 9.09 12.46
CA GLN A 139 -36.53 9.08 13.44
C GLN A 139 -36.19 8.19 14.65
N PRO A 140 -36.86 8.32 15.81
CA PRO A 140 -36.69 7.40 16.94
C PRO A 140 -36.80 5.94 16.51
N GLY A 141 -35.89 5.09 17.00
CA GLY A 141 -35.77 3.69 16.57
C GLY A 141 -34.99 3.46 15.28
N PHE A 142 -34.59 4.52 14.56
CA PHE A 142 -33.75 4.48 13.35
C PHE A 142 -34.22 3.43 12.33
N PRO A 143 -35.50 3.47 11.92
CA PRO A 143 -36.08 2.43 11.07
C PRO A 143 -35.47 2.48 9.65
N ARG A 144 -35.51 1.35 8.96
CA ARG A 144 -35.06 1.27 7.56
C ARG A 144 -35.99 2.09 6.63
N VAL A 145 -35.42 2.62 5.55
CA VAL A 145 -36.21 3.18 4.44
C VAL A 145 -36.59 2.06 3.47
N ASP A 146 -37.83 2.01 2.94
CA ASP A 146 -38.17 1.08 1.85
C ASP A 146 -37.35 1.45 0.61
N ARG A 147 -36.58 0.51 0.08
CA ARG A 147 -35.78 0.69 -1.14
C ARG A 147 -36.57 1.26 -2.32
N ARG A 148 -37.89 1.00 -2.42
CA ARG A 148 -38.74 1.57 -3.50
C ARG A 148 -38.86 3.10 -3.44
N GLN A 149 -38.57 3.70 -2.29
CA GLN A 149 -38.48 5.14 -2.12
C GLN A 149 -37.16 5.71 -2.65
N VAL A 150 -36.17 4.86 -2.96
CA VAL A 150 -34.88 5.30 -3.54
C VAL A 150 -34.87 5.01 -5.03
N CYS A 151 -34.60 6.04 -5.82
CA CYS A 151 -34.57 5.89 -7.28
C CYS A 151 -33.14 5.93 -7.86
N GLN A 152 -32.18 6.49 -7.12
CA GLN A 152 -30.77 6.50 -7.47
C GLN A 152 -29.90 6.34 -6.22
N ALA A 153 -28.84 5.55 -6.32
CA ALA A 153 -27.79 5.48 -5.31
C ALA A 153 -26.43 5.53 -6.00
N GLY A 154 -25.48 6.27 -5.43
CA GLY A 154 -24.16 6.45 -6.00
C GLY A 154 -23.17 6.99 -4.98
N PHE A 155 -21.92 7.12 -5.40
CA PHE A 155 -20.89 7.76 -4.60
C PHE A 155 -19.93 8.56 -5.47
N VAL A 156 -19.27 9.54 -4.86
CA VAL A 156 -18.21 10.34 -5.47
C VAL A 156 -16.90 10.10 -4.75
N ILE A 157 -15.79 10.19 -5.48
CA ILE A 157 -14.44 10.17 -4.92
C ILE A 157 -13.91 11.59 -4.99
N ARG A 158 -13.59 12.16 -3.84
CA ARG A 158 -13.09 13.52 -3.68
C ARG A 158 -11.65 13.51 -3.22
N ARG A 159 -10.86 14.46 -3.70
CA ARG A 159 -9.46 14.63 -3.31
C ARG A 159 -9.37 15.59 -2.13
N ARG A 160 -8.60 15.21 -1.12
CA ARG A 160 -8.26 16.01 0.06
C ARG A 160 -6.90 16.66 -0.16
N ARG A 161 -6.85 17.98 -0.16
CA ARG A 161 -5.63 18.76 -0.33
C ARG A 161 -5.35 19.58 0.92
N SER A 162 -4.27 19.26 1.62
CA SER A 162 -3.80 20.08 2.74
C SER A 162 -3.28 21.42 2.22
N VAL A 163 -3.81 22.52 2.75
CA VAL A 163 -3.39 23.87 2.43
C VAL A 163 -2.61 24.41 3.62
N LEU A 164 -1.32 24.64 3.38
CA LEU A 164 -0.41 25.20 4.37
C LEU A 164 -0.50 26.73 4.36
N PRO A 165 -0.55 27.40 5.53
CA PRO A 165 -0.40 28.84 5.62
C PRO A 165 0.96 29.28 5.04
N PRO A 166 1.04 30.44 4.35
CA PRO A 166 2.30 30.92 3.74
C PRO A 166 3.46 31.07 4.71
N GLN A 167 3.17 31.40 5.97
CA GLN A 167 4.16 31.58 7.04
C GLN A 167 4.73 30.27 7.60
N LEU A 168 4.13 29.12 7.28
CA LEU A 168 4.53 27.85 7.86
C LEU A 168 5.67 27.22 7.04
N ALA A 169 6.90 27.36 7.54
CA ALA A 169 8.08 26.82 6.87
C ALA A 169 8.14 25.28 6.91
N ALA A 170 8.66 24.67 5.83
CA ALA A 170 8.83 23.22 5.73
C ALA A 170 9.71 22.63 6.85
N ALA A 171 10.72 23.38 7.32
CA ALA A 171 11.58 22.95 8.42
C ALA A 171 10.81 22.80 9.74
N THR A 172 9.87 23.71 10.03
CA THR A 172 9.02 23.64 11.22
C THR A 172 8.08 22.44 11.16
N ILE A 173 7.45 22.21 10.01
CA ILE A 173 6.59 21.04 9.78
C ILE A 173 7.39 19.75 9.99
N LYS A 174 8.61 19.69 9.44
CA LYS A 174 9.51 18.56 9.63
C LYS A 174 9.86 18.34 11.10
N ALA A 175 10.23 19.39 11.83
CA ALA A 175 10.56 19.31 13.25
C ALA A 175 9.41 18.76 14.11
N GLN A 176 8.16 19.07 13.76
CA GLN A 176 6.97 18.54 14.45
C GLN A 176 6.60 17.12 13.99
N THR A 177 6.88 16.78 12.73
CA THR A 177 6.55 15.47 12.16
C THR A 177 7.58 14.39 12.53
N ASP A 178 8.85 14.76 12.67
CA ASP A 178 9.95 13.82 12.91
C ASP A 178 9.79 12.95 14.16
N PRO A 179 9.39 13.50 15.35
CA PRO A 179 9.13 12.68 16.53
C PRO A 179 8.01 11.65 16.32
N VAL A 180 6.98 12.02 15.56
CA VAL A 180 5.90 11.09 15.20
C VAL A 180 6.43 9.96 14.32
N ARG A 181 7.22 10.29 13.29
CA ARG A 181 7.82 9.29 12.39
C ARG A 181 8.81 8.38 13.13
N ALA A 182 9.54 8.91 14.10
CA ALA A 182 10.42 8.12 14.96
C ALA A 182 9.63 7.09 15.77
N ALA A 183 8.59 7.53 16.48
CA ALA A 183 7.75 6.66 17.29
C ALA A 183 7.02 5.59 16.45
N GLU A 184 6.55 5.94 15.25
CA GLU A 184 5.93 5.01 14.31
C GLU A 184 6.93 3.95 13.80
N ALA A 185 8.15 4.37 13.45
CA ALA A 185 9.21 3.45 13.03
C ALA A 185 9.62 2.50 14.16
N ASP A 186 9.79 3.02 15.39
CA ASP A 186 10.15 2.20 16.54
C ASP A 186 9.04 1.18 16.86
N LEU A 187 7.78 1.57 16.75
CA LEU A 187 6.64 0.66 16.92
C LEU A 187 6.60 -0.43 15.83
N LEU A 188 6.92 -0.09 14.59
CA LEU A 188 7.02 -1.07 13.51
C LEU A 188 8.13 -2.09 13.80
N ASP A 189 9.32 -1.64 14.22
CA ASP A 189 10.45 -2.50 14.53
C ASP A 189 10.09 -3.51 15.64
N LEU A 190 9.35 -3.07 16.67
CA LEU A 190 8.85 -3.97 17.72
C LEU A 190 7.85 -4.99 17.16
N VAL A 191 6.88 -4.56 16.34
CA VAL A 191 5.88 -5.50 15.80
C VAL A 191 6.52 -6.50 14.84
N GLN A 192 7.51 -6.09 14.04
CA GLN A 192 8.28 -7.00 13.19
C GLN A 192 9.04 -8.04 14.03
N LEU A 193 9.64 -7.62 15.15
CA LEU A 193 10.29 -8.54 16.09
C LEU A 193 9.31 -9.57 16.65
N ALA A 194 8.07 -9.15 16.97
CA ALA A 194 7.02 -10.06 17.42
C ALA A 194 6.60 -11.05 16.34
N ALA A 195 6.37 -10.57 15.11
CA ALA A 195 6.04 -11.42 13.99
C ALA A 195 7.13 -12.48 13.76
N THR A 196 8.41 -12.12 13.83
CA THR A 196 9.51 -13.07 13.70
C THR A 196 9.58 -14.10 14.84
N ALA A 197 9.23 -13.71 16.08
CA ALA A 197 9.20 -14.63 17.21
C ALA A 197 8.09 -15.69 17.12
N GLU A 198 7.02 -15.37 16.40
CA GLU A 198 5.79 -16.17 16.31
C GLU A 198 5.63 -16.88 14.96
N ASP A 199 6.36 -16.46 13.92
CA ASP A 199 6.25 -17.01 12.56
C ASP A 199 6.68 -18.49 12.53
N PRO A 200 5.78 -19.42 12.16
CA PRO A 200 6.11 -20.83 12.02
C PRO A 200 7.17 -21.13 10.96
N ALA A 201 7.37 -20.23 9.99
CA ALA A 201 8.41 -20.35 8.97
C ALA A 201 9.79 -19.90 9.49
N SER A 202 9.86 -19.25 10.65
CA SER A 202 11.13 -18.85 11.26
C SER A 202 11.88 -20.04 11.83
N SER A 203 13.21 -20.07 11.67
CA SER A 203 14.04 -21.11 12.27
C SER A 203 13.94 -21.09 13.82
N PRO A 204 14.10 -22.22 14.53
CA PRO A 204 14.06 -22.24 16.00
C PRO A 204 15.06 -21.28 16.65
N ALA A 205 16.24 -21.12 16.02
CA ALA A 205 17.25 -20.16 16.45
C ALA A 205 16.74 -18.72 16.27
N LEU A 206 16.22 -18.36 15.09
CA LEU A 206 15.63 -17.04 14.82
C LEU A 206 14.58 -16.65 15.85
N ALA A 207 13.62 -17.55 16.06
CA ALA A 207 12.51 -17.33 16.98
C ALA A 207 13.00 -17.21 18.43
N GLY A 208 13.97 -18.03 18.84
CA GLY A 208 14.61 -17.94 20.16
C GLY A 208 15.31 -16.60 20.38
N ASN A 209 16.03 -16.11 19.38
CA ASN A 209 16.75 -14.84 19.42
C ASN A 209 15.79 -13.65 19.51
N ALA A 210 14.72 -13.68 18.71
CA ALA A 210 13.67 -12.68 18.75
C ALA A 210 13.03 -12.60 20.15
N ARG A 211 12.69 -13.75 20.75
CA ARG A 211 12.13 -13.82 22.12
C ARG A 211 13.12 -13.33 23.19
N ALA A 212 14.41 -13.66 23.08
CA ALA A 212 15.42 -13.15 24.00
C ALA A 212 15.52 -11.62 23.94
N ARG A 213 15.44 -11.04 22.73
CA ARG A 213 15.42 -9.58 22.55
C ARG A 213 14.15 -8.94 23.11
N GLN A 214 12.99 -9.57 22.91
CA GLN A 214 11.74 -9.13 23.53
C GLN A 214 11.89 -9.05 25.06
N GLN A 215 12.42 -10.11 25.68
CA GLN A 215 12.64 -10.16 27.13
C GLN A 215 13.61 -9.07 27.61
N LYS A 216 14.71 -8.84 26.88
CA LYS A 216 15.67 -7.76 27.19
C LYS A 216 14.99 -6.39 27.13
N LEU A 217 14.25 -6.10 26.07
CA LEU A 217 13.54 -4.82 25.90
C LEU A 217 12.48 -4.58 26.97
N VAL A 218 11.74 -5.63 27.36
CA VAL A 218 10.75 -5.57 28.44
C VAL A 218 11.43 -5.28 29.77
N THR A 219 12.56 -5.94 30.05
CA THR A 219 13.35 -5.75 31.27
C THR A 219 13.95 -4.34 31.33
N GLU A 220 14.54 -3.86 30.23
CA GLU A 220 15.09 -2.50 30.09
C GLU A 220 14.01 -1.43 30.28
N ALA A 221 12.79 -1.70 29.81
CA ALA A 221 11.64 -0.82 29.99
C ALA A 221 11.00 -0.91 31.39
N GLY A 222 11.39 -1.88 32.22
CA GLY A 222 10.79 -2.13 33.53
C GLY A 222 9.31 -2.54 33.46
N LEU A 223 8.91 -3.27 32.40
CA LEU A 223 7.54 -3.70 32.16
C LEU A 223 7.34 -5.18 32.49
N ALA A 224 6.08 -5.59 32.68
CA ALA A 224 5.74 -6.96 33.07
C ALA A 224 5.94 -7.97 31.92
N ASP A 225 5.52 -7.59 30.72
CA ASP A 225 5.55 -8.46 29.54
C ASP A 225 5.65 -7.66 28.24
N TRP A 226 5.78 -8.40 27.13
CA TRP A 226 5.87 -7.85 25.79
C TRP A 226 4.61 -7.08 25.35
N SER A 227 3.43 -7.54 25.77
CA SER A 227 2.16 -6.90 25.43
C SER A 227 2.05 -5.51 26.05
N ALA A 228 2.53 -5.34 27.29
CA ALA A 228 2.61 -4.06 27.97
C ALA A 228 3.57 -3.10 27.26
N LEU A 229 4.71 -3.59 26.76
CA LEU A 229 5.65 -2.77 25.98
C LEU A 229 5.04 -2.31 24.66
N LEU A 230 4.40 -3.20 23.90
CA LEU A 230 3.71 -2.82 22.66
C LEU A 230 2.58 -1.83 22.91
N ALA A 231 1.77 -2.05 23.95
CA ALA A 231 0.67 -1.14 24.33
C ALA A 231 1.19 0.26 24.69
N LEU A 232 2.27 0.35 25.48
CA LEU A 232 2.92 1.61 25.84
C LEU A 232 3.41 2.36 24.60
N ARG A 233 4.11 1.67 23.69
CA ARG A 233 4.69 2.27 22.47
C ARG A 233 3.62 2.68 21.46
N ARG A 234 2.51 1.93 21.37
CA ARG A 234 1.34 2.31 20.58
C ARG A 234 0.67 3.56 21.15
N ALA A 235 0.43 3.60 22.46
CA ALA A 235 -0.15 4.76 23.11
C ALA A 235 0.70 6.03 22.92
N GLU A 236 2.03 5.89 22.96
CA GLU A 236 2.94 7.00 22.69
C GLU A 236 2.85 7.51 21.24
N ALA A 237 2.85 6.61 20.25
CA ALA A 237 2.67 6.98 18.85
C ALA A 237 1.32 7.69 18.62
N ASP A 238 0.24 7.19 19.21
CA ASP A 238 -1.10 7.77 19.07
C ASP A 238 -1.23 9.12 19.78
N ARG A 239 -0.58 9.30 20.94
CA ARG A 239 -0.47 10.58 21.63
C ARG A 239 0.27 11.61 20.78
N LEU A 240 1.42 11.23 20.21
CA LEU A 240 2.22 12.10 19.34
C LEU A 240 1.47 12.48 18.05
N ARG A 241 0.75 11.54 17.43
CA ARG A 241 -0.15 11.83 16.29
C ARG A 241 -1.23 12.83 16.65
N SER A 242 -1.92 12.60 17.76
CA SER A 242 -2.99 13.49 18.24
C SER A 242 -2.47 14.90 18.52
N ALA A 243 -1.27 15.02 19.10
CA ALA A 243 -0.60 16.29 19.33
C ALA A 243 -0.22 16.98 18.01
N LEU A 244 0.29 16.24 17.02
CA LEU A 244 0.60 16.78 15.69
C LEU A 244 -0.66 17.29 14.96
N ASP A 245 -1.77 16.55 15.05
CA ASP A 245 -3.05 16.96 14.46
C ASP A 245 -3.65 18.19 15.16
N ALA A 246 -3.49 18.31 16.48
CA ALA A 246 -3.84 19.52 17.22
C ALA A 246 -2.98 20.71 16.77
N TRP A 247 -1.65 20.51 16.68
CA TRP A 247 -0.72 21.52 16.22
C TRP A 247 -1.03 22.00 14.80
N TYR A 248 -1.33 21.09 13.85
CA TYR A 248 -1.74 21.48 12.50
C TYR A 248 -2.98 22.39 12.49
N ARG A 249 -3.97 22.09 13.34
CA ARG A 249 -5.17 22.93 13.47
C ARG A 249 -4.84 24.30 14.06
N GLU A 250 -3.98 24.36 15.09
CA GLU A 250 -3.53 25.61 15.71
C GLU A 250 -2.76 26.49 14.72
N GLN A 251 -1.95 25.88 13.83
CA GLN A 251 -1.25 26.61 12.77
C GLN A 251 -2.18 27.04 11.63
N GLY A 252 -3.45 26.65 11.62
CA GLY A 252 -4.39 26.98 10.55
C GLY A 252 -4.20 26.16 9.28
N VAL A 253 -3.60 24.97 9.38
CA VAL A 253 -3.56 24.01 8.26
C VAL A 253 -4.97 23.48 8.02
N ARG A 254 -5.53 23.80 6.84
CA ARG A 254 -6.89 23.41 6.44
C ARG A 254 -6.85 22.33 5.36
N VAL A 255 -7.93 21.58 5.23
CA VAL A 255 -8.08 20.59 4.16
C VAL A 255 -9.13 21.07 3.17
N ASP A 256 -8.69 21.35 1.96
CA ASP A 256 -9.56 21.60 0.82
C ASP A 256 -10.09 20.29 0.25
N ILE A 257 -11.36 20.29 -0.18
CA ILE A 257 -11.99 19.16 -0.86
C ILE A 257 -12.17 19.51 -2.33
N GLU A 258 -11.72 18.63 -3.21
CA GLU A 258 -11.85 18.79 -4.65
C GLU A 258 -12.67 17.64 -5.26
N GLY A 259 -13.58 17.97 -6.18
CA GLY A 259 -14.39 17.02 -6.95
C GLY A 259 -13.82 16.83 -8.36
N TRP A 260 -14.05 15.66 -8.96
CA TRP A 260 -13.61 15.36 -10.32
C TRP A 260 -14.72 15.62 -11.35
N PHE A 261 -14.41 16.43 -12.37
CA PHE A 261 -15.34 16.80 -13.44
C PHE A 261 -14.77 16.32 -14.79
N PRO A 262 -15.36 15.30 -15.43
CA PRO A 262 -14.91 14.83 -16.73
C PRO A 262 -15.26 15.87 -17.81
N SER A 263 -14.42 16.02 -18.82
CA SER A 263 -14.78 16.77 -20.03
C SER A 263 -15.26 15.81 -21.11
N ASP A 264 -16.46 16.05 -21.64
CA ASP A 264 -16.91 15.44 -22.88
C ASP A 264 -16.52 16.37 -24.04
N ARG A 265 -15.66 15.89 -24.94
CA ARG A 265 -15.33 16.58 -26.19
C ARG A 265 -15.85 15.73 -27.35
N ASN A 266 -17.05 16.06 -27.85
CA ASN A 266 -17.65 15.45 -29.04
C ASN A 266 -17.73 13.92 -28.96
N GLY A 267 -18.14 13.35 -27.82
CA GLY A 267 -18.32 11.89 -27.67
C GLY A 267 -17.02 11.12 -27.48
N ARG A 268 -15.89 11.81 -27.25
CA ARG A 268 -14.62 11.23 -26.82
C ARG A 268 -14.32 11.67 -25.40
N ASN A 269 -13.84 10.74 -24.57
CA ASN A 269 -13.37 11.02 -23.21
C ASN A 269 -12.18 11.99 -23.28
N GLY A 270 -12.46 13.28 -23.02
CA GLY A 270 -11.44 14.30 -22.86
C GLY A 270 -10.79 14.23 -21.47
N PRO A 271 -9.72 15.00 -21.23
CA PRO A 271 -9.14 15.12 -19.90
C PRO A 271 -10.16 15.72 -18.92
N GLY A 272 -10.23 15.21 -17.70
CA GLY A 272 -11.07 15.82 -16.66
C GLY A 272 -10.34 16.90 -15.86
N GLU A 273 -10.96 17.37 -14.81
CA GLU A 273 -10.43 18.42 -13.95
C GLU A 273 -10.82 18.19 -12.49
N TRP A 274 -9.85 18.39 -11.58
CA TRP A 274 -10.12 18.51 -10.15
C TRP A 274 -10.50 19.96 -9.84
N ARG A 275 -11.69 20.20 -9.27
CA ARG A 275 -12.17 21.53 -8.89
C ARG A 275 -12.42 21.61 -7.40
N LEU A 276 -12.00 22.71 -6.77
CA LEU A 276 -12.30 23.00 -5.37
C LEU A 276 -13.82 23.07 -5.16
N LEU A 277 -14.29 22.40 -4.12
CA LEU A 277 -15.68 22.43 -3.68
C LEU A 277 -15.76 23.24 -2.38
N ASP A 278 -16.58 24.29 -2.40
CA ASP A 278 -17.03 24.94 -1.17
C ASP A 278 -18.11 24.08 -0.48
N GLU A 279 -18.60 24.52 0.68
CA GLU A 279 -19.63 23.78 1.42
C GLU A 279 -20.91 23.53 0.61
N PRO A 280 -21.49 24.52 -0.10
CA PRO A 280 -22.64 24.28 -0.97
C PRO A 280 -22.35 23.30 -2.11
N ALA A 281 -21.20 23.42 -2.79
CA ALA A 281 -20.82 22.51 -3.86
C ALA A 281 -20.59 21.08 -3.35
N CYS A 282 -20.14 20.92 -2.09
CA CYS A 282 -20.03 19.61 -1.47
C CYS A 282 -21.38 18.89 -1.30
N ALA A 283 -22.47 19.64 -1.13
CA ALA A 283 -23.84 19.12 -0.97
C ALA A 283 -24.66 19.13 -2.28
N ALA A 284 -24.14 19.75 -3.35
CA ALA A 284 -24.83 19.90 -4.61
C ALA A 284 -25.15 18.53 -5.27
N ASP A 285 -26.29 18.47 -5.95
CA ASP A 285 -26.70 17.30 -6.72
C ASP A 285 -25.68 17.00 -7.84
N PRO A 286 -25.03 15.82 -7.87
CA PRO A 286 -24.05 15.46 -8.89
C PRO A 286 -24.61 15.47 -10.32
N ALA A 287 -25.91 15.20 -10.48
CA ALA A 287 -26.59 15.24 -11.78
C ALA A 287 -26.72 16.67 -12.33
N ILE A 288 -26.61 17.68 -11.46
CA ILE A 288 -26.63 19.11 -11.82
C ILE A 288 -25.20 19.65 -11.89
N SER A 289 -24.36 19.34 -10.91
CA SER A 289 -22.99 19.85 -10.84
C SER A 289 -22.08 19.25 -11.92
N GLY A 290 -22.37 18.02 -12.37
CA GLY A 290 -21.52 17.28 -13.31
C GLY A 290 -20.32 16.59 -12.65
N GLU A 291 -20.31 16.47 -11.32
CA GLU A 291 -19.29 15.68 -10.59
C GLU A 291 -19.38 14.20 -10.99
N ALA A 292 -18.23 13.54 -11.19
CA ALA A 292 -18.19 12.14 -11.61
C ALA A 292 -18.69 11.18 -10.52
N VAL A 293 -19.79 10.49 -10.81
CA VAL A 293 -20.43 9.50 -9.93
C VAL A 293 -20.00 8.08 -10.29
N GLN A 294 -19.87 7.23 -9.26
CA GLN A 294 -19.81 5.77 -9.36
C GLN A 294 -21.13 5.18 -8.82
N PRO A 295 -21.66 4.10 -9.42
CA PRO A 295 -22.92 3.53 -8.99
C PRO A 295 -22.81 2.84 -7.63
N LEU A 296 -23.88 2.91 -6.84
CA LEU A 296 -24.13 1.99 -5.73
C LEU A 296 -25.26 1.03 -6.13
N PHE A 297 -25.07 -0.23 -5.79
CA PHE A 297 -26.04 -1.30 -6.01
C PHE A 297 -26.68 -1.67 -4.69
N ALA A 298 -27.99 -1.93 -4.70
CA ALA A 298 -28.66 -2.44 -3.52
C ALA A 298 -28.24 -3.90 -3.27
N LEU A 299 -27.88 -4.22 -2.03
CA LEU A 299 -27.65 -5.60 -1.60
C LEU A 299 -29.01 -6.23 -1.32
N VAL A 300 -29.37 -7.26 -2.10
CA VAL A 300 -30.68 -7.92 -2.02
C VAL A 300 -30.44 -9.39 -1.70
N PRO A 301 -30.61 -9.82 -0.44
CA PRO A 301 -30.45 -11.23 -0.11
C PRO A 301 -31.60 -12.04 -0.69
N ASP A 302 -31.39 -13.36 -0.80
CA ASP A 302 -32.47 -14.27 -1.11
C ASP A 302 -33.53 -14.22 0.02
N PRO A 303 -34.81 -13.98 -0.28
CA PRO A 303 -35.86 -14.00 0.75
C PRO A 303 -35.99 -15.32 1.53
N ARG A 304 -35.40 -16.41 1.02
CA ARG A 304 -35.34 -17.72 1.68
C ARG A 304 -34.22 -17.83 2.72
N GLU A 305 -33.33 -16.85 2.80
CA GLU A 305 -32.21 -16.79 3.75
C GLU A 305 -32.47 -15.70 4.80
N PRO A 306 -33.32 -15.96 5.81
CA PRO A 306 -33.70 -14.95 6.80
C PRO A 306 -32.53 -14.49 7.68
N ASP A 307 -31.49 -15.33 7.81
CA ASP A 307 -30.31 -15.06 8.64
C ASP A 307 -29.21 -14.30 7.89
N HIS A 308 -29.42 -13.98 6.62
CA HIS A 308 -28.46 -13.22 5.84
C HIS A 308 -28.27 -11.81 6.44
N ASP A 309 -27.04 -11.32 6.48
CA ASP A 309 -26.68 -10.01 7.07
C ASP A 309 -27.41 -8.79 6.48
N ALA A 310 -28.05 -8.96 5.32
CA ALA A 310 -28.80 -7.92 4.62
C ALA A 310 -30.32 -8.10 4.72
N ALA A 311 -30.78 -9.18 5.37
CA ALA A 311 -32.19 -9.50 5.51
C ALA A 311 -32.89 -8.37 6.27
N GLY A 312 -33.97 -7.85 5.67
CA GLY A 312 -34.72 -6.73 6.24
C GLY A 312 -33.94 -5.41 6.31
N ARG A 313 -32.79 -5.26 5.64
CA ARG A 313 -32.00 -4.01 5.61
C ARG A 313 -32.11 -3.31 4.27
N THR A 314 -31.68 -2.04 4.24
CA THR A 314 -31.57 -1.24 3.01
C THR A 314 -30.11 -0.88 2.81
N LEU A 315 -29.33 -1.91 2.47
CA LEU A 315 -27.88 -1.84 2.27
C LEU A 315 -27.54 -1.58 0.81
N TYR A 316 -26.48 -0.81 0.61
CA TYR A 316 -25.90 -0.50 -0.69
C TYR A 316 -24.40 -0.77 -0.68
N TYR A 317 -23.87 -1.20 -1.83
CA TYR A 317 -22.44 -1.40 -2.03
C TYR A 317 -22.00 -0.89 -3.41
N GLY A 318 -20.72 -0.53 -3.55
CA GLY A 318 -20.14 -0.18 -4.84
C GLY A 318 -18.64 -0.43 -4.89
N THR A 319 -18.14 -0.79 -6.06
CA THR A 319 -16.72 -1.07 -6.26
C THR A 319 -15.91 0.22 -6.28
N ILE A 320 -14.90 0.31 -5.42
CA ILE A 320 -14.00 1.45 -5.37
C ILE A 320 -12.93 1.29 -6.46
N PRO A 321 -12.89 2.15 -7.49
CA PRO A 321 -11.80 2.11 -8.45
C PRO A 321 -10.49 2.54 -7.78
N THR A 322 -9.53 1.64 -7.68
CA THR A 322 -8.16 1.93 -7.22
C THR A 322 -7.16 2.09 -8.38
N THR A 323 -7.67 2.09 -9.62
CA THR A 323 -6.93 2.45 -10.83
C THR A 323 -7.80 3.37 -11.70
N SER A 324 -7.18 4.26 -12.48
CA SER A 324 -7.91 5.16 -13.37
C SER A 324 -7.13 5.47 -14.63
N LEU A 325 -7.78 5.31 -15.79
CA LEU A 325 -7.28 5.77 -17.09
C LEU A 325 -7.60 7.25 -17.37
N ALA A 326 -8.50 7.84 -16.58
CA ALA A 326 -8.81 9.27 -16.68
C ALA A 326 -7.62 10.10 -16.16
N HIS A 327 -7.36 11.22 -16.83
CA HIS A 327 -6.26 12.13 -16.55
C HIS A 327 -6.71 13.60 -16.67
N ASP A 328 -5.98 14.51 -16.04
CA ASP A 328 -6.20 15.94 -16.15
C ASP A 328 -5.57 16.51 -17.43
N ALA A 329 -5.77 17.79 -17.71
CA ALA A 329 -5.22 18.44 -18.90
C ALA A 329 -3.67 18.42 -18.97
N ARG A 330 -2.98 18.16 -17.84
CA ARG A 330 -1.52 18.00 -17.74
C ARG A 330 -1.09 16.53 -17.80
N GLY A 331 -2.02 15.62 -18.06
CA GLY A 331 -1.81 14.18 -18.09
C GLY A 331 -1.58 13.55 -16.71
N ALA A 332 -1.80 14.27 -15.61
CA ALA A 332 -1.78 13.67 -14.28
C ALA A 332 -3.00 12.74 -14.12
N PRO A 333 -2.84 11.51 -13.62
CA PRO A 333 -3.97 10.60 -13.46
C PRO A 333 -5.00 11.18 -12.47
N ARG A 334 -6.28 10.84 -12.66
CA ARG A 334 -7.35 11.21 -11.72
C ARG A 334 -7.02 10.69 -10.32
N LEU A 335 -6.66 9.41 -10.24
CA LEU A 335 -6.32 8.72 -9.00
C LEU A 335 -4.84 8.33 -8.99
N ASP A 336 -4.11 8.68 -7.93
CA ASP A 336 -2.68 8.42 -7.76
C ASP A 336 -2.31 8.03 -6.32
N ASP A 337 -1.03 7.75 -6.13
CA ASP A 337 -0.40 7.31 -4.89
C ASP A 337 0.19 8.46 -4.06
N ARG A 338 -0.13 9.72 -4.37
CA ARG A 338 0.41 10.90 -3.69
C ARG A 338 -0.66 11.72 -3.00
N ASN A 339 -1.83 11.79 -3.62
CA ASN A 339 -2.98 12.51 -3.11
C ASN A 339 -3.76 11.66 -2.10
N THR A 340 -4.47 12.34 -1.22
CA THR A 340 -5.38 11.69 -0.27
C THR A 340 -6.81 11.84 -0.80
N TYR A 341 -7.64 10.83 -0.62
CA TYR A 341 -9.01 10.77 -1.13
C TYR A 341 -10.00 10.43 -0.02
N GLU A 342 -11.26 10.82 -0.23
CA GLU A 342 -12.41 10.37 0.55
C GLU A 342 -13.55 9.99 -0.37
N ILE A 343 -14.43 9.10 0.08
CA ILE A 343 -15.66 8.76 -0.63
C ILE A 343 -16.84 9.38 0.12
N ARG A 344 -17.80 9.91 -0.65
CA ARG A 344 -19.13 10.27 -0.11
C ARG A 344 -20.20 9.55 -0.91
N CYS A 345 -20.98 8.74 -0.22
CA CYS A 345 -22.15 8.07 -0.77
C CYS A 345 -23.36 9.00 -0.73
N PHE A 346 -24.29 8.81 -1.65
CA PHE A 346 -25.57 9.49 -1.68
C PHE A 346 -26.68 8.57 -2.18
N VAL A 347 -27.90 8.88 -1.75
CA VAL A 347 -29.14 8.33 -2.29
C VAL A 347 -30.05 9.47 -2.72
N ARG A 348 -30.93 9.18 -3.67
CA ARG A 348 -31.94 10.12 -4.13
C ARG A 348 -33.33 9.57 -3.90
N ASP A 349 -34.17 10.43 -3.33
CA ASP A 349 -35.58 10.16 -3.15
C ASP A 349 -36.31 10.00 -4.49
N HIS A 350 -37.26 9.07 -4.52
CA HIS A 350 -38.07 8.77 -5.67
C HIS A 350 -39.26 9.73 -5.74
N HIS A 351 -39.14 10.73 -6.61
CA HIS A 351 -40.26 11.53 -7.06
C HIS A 351 -40.55 11.27 -8.53
N ALA A 352 -41.81 10.96 -8.84
CA ALA A 352 -42.26 10.75 -10.20
C ALA A 352 -42.01 12.01 -11.04
N ALA A 353 -41.33 11.85 -12.17
CA ALA A 353 -41.19 12.89 -13.18
C ALA A 353 -41.39 12.29 -14.58
N PRO A 354 -41.73 13.12 -15.59
CA PRO A 354 -41.96 12.64 -16.94
C PRO A 354 -40.74 11.89 -17.47
N ALA A 355 -40.93 10.64 -17.89
CA ALA A 355 -39.87 9.84 -18.49
C ALA A 355 -39.29 10.55 -19.73
N ARG A 356 -37.96 10.64 -19.81
CA ARG A 356 -37.29 11.11 -21.04
C ARG A 356 -36.94 9.91 -21.91
N ALA A 357 -37.33 9.96 -23.18
CA ALA A 357 -37.00 8.90 -24.14
C ALA A 357 -35.48 8.64 -24.17
N GLY A 358 -35.10 7.37 -23.97
CA GLY A 358 -33.70 6.93 -24.02
C GLY A 358 -32.83 7.28 -22.81
N LYS A 359 -33.41 7.73 -21.68
CA LYS A 359 -32.68 7.98 -20.42
C LYS A 359 -33.27 7.14 -19.28
N GLN A 360 -32.46 6.87 -18.24
CA GLN A 360 -32.96 6.25 -17.00
C GLN A 360 -34.17 7.05 -16.46
N PRO A 361 -35.12 6.42 -15.74
CA PRO A 361 -36.30 7.10 -15.18
C PRO A 361 -35.89 8.41 -14.50
N ASP A 362 -36.54 9.52 -14.86
CA ASP A 362 -36.10 10.86 -14.46
C ASP A 362 -36.35 11.05 -12.95
N CYS A 363 -35.33 10.69 -12.20
CA CYS A 363 -35.20 10.82 -10.75
C CYS A 363 -35.06 12.30 -10.37
N CYS A 364 -36.15 12.95 -9.97
CA CYS A 364 -36.14 14.40 -9.67
C CYS A 364 -36.15 14.74 -8.17
N GLY A 365 -36.09 13.74 -7.30
CA GLY A 365 -36.07 13.97 -5.86
C GLY A 365 -34.77 14.58 -5.34
N PRO A 366 -34.78 15.11 -4.11
CA PRO A 366 -33.60 15.60 -3.41
C PRO A 366 -32.59 14.47 -3.13
N VAL A 367 -31.34 14.86 -2.93
CA VAL A 367 -30.22 13.96 -2.62
C VAL A 367 -29.90 14.02 -1.13
N VAL A 368 -29.71 12.86 -0.52
CA VAL A 368 -29.22 12.73 0.86
C VAL A 368 -27.80 12.18 0.82
N TRP A 369 -26.88 12.88 1.45
CA TRP A 369 -25.46 12.55 1.52
C TRP A 369 -25.11 11.83 2.83
N SER A 370 -24.15 10.93 2.74
CA SER A 370 -23.46 10.35 3.91
C SER A 370 -22.35 11.26 4.43
N ALA A 371 -21.88 10.98 5.65
CA ALA A 371 -20.56 11.42 6.10
C ALA A 371 -19.46 10.84 5.18
N PRO A 372 -18.29 11.51 5.03
CA PRO A 372 -17.19 10.94 4.26
C PRO A 372 -16.66 9.67 4.92
N THR A 373 -16.21 8.73 4.08
CA THR A 373 -15.42 7.57 4.53
C THR A 373 -14.17 8.03 5.28
N GLU A 374 -13.46 7.09 5.91
CA GLU A 374 -12.07 7.35 6.25
C GLU A 374 -11.28 7.77 5.00
N ALA A 375 -10.35 8.70 5.21
CA ALA A 375 -9.46 9.14 4.16
C ALA A 375 -8.48 8.01 3.81
N PHE A 376 -8.12 7.91 2.54
CA PHE A 376 -7.19 6.91 2.06
C PHE A 376 -6.29 7.45 0.95
N ARG A 377 -5.23 6.72 0.64
CA ARG A 377 -4.36 6.95 -0.52
C ARG A 377 -4.17 5.63 -1.26
N LEU A 378 -3.91 5.69 -2.55
CA LEU A 378 -3.64 4.49 -3.31
C LEU A 378 -2.20 4.02 -3.11
N ALA A 379 -1.98 2.71 -3.16
CA ALA A 379 -0.65 2.15 -3.25
C ALA A 379 -0.04 2.46 -4.62
N ALA A 380 1.29 2.63 -4.65
CA ALA A 380 2.03 2.67 -5.90
C ALA A 380 1.82 1.35 -6.67
N PRO A 381 1.87 1.35 -8.02
CA PRO A 381 1.70 0.12 -8.81
C PRO A 381 2.69 -1.00 -8.48
N PHE A 382 3.88 -0.65 -7.96
CA PHE A 382 4.94 -1.56 -7.54
C PHE A 382 5.21 -1.48 -6.04
N ASP A 383 4.16 -1.33 -5.22
CA ASP A 383 4.30 -1.38 -3.76
C ASP A 383 4.77 -2.79 -3.35
N VAL A 384 5.98 -2.87 -2.83
CA VAL A 384 6.65 -4.14 -2.49
C VAL A 384 5.95 -4.86 -1.34
N LEU A 385 5.37 -4.13 -0.39
CA LEU A 385 4.66 -4.73 0.74
C LEU A 385 3.31 -5.30 0.30
N GLY A 386 2.63 -4.62 -0.63
CA GLY A 386 1.38 -5.12 -1.23
C GLY A 386 1.57 -6.30 -2.16
N SER A 387 2.67 -6.29 -2.92
CA SER A 387 2.98 -7.33 -3.93
C SER A 387 3.64 -8.56 -3.32
N ALA A 388 4.07 -8.52 -2.06
CA ALA A 388 4.81 -9.60 -1.40
C ALA A 388 4.05 -10.94 -1.39
N ASN A 389 2.71 -10.92 -1.46
CA ASN A 389 1.89 -12.13 -1.39
C ASN A 389 1.62 -12.80 -2.75
N ARG A 390 1.94 -12.15 -3.89
CA ARG A 390 1.81 -12.74 -5.23
C ARG A 390 2.82 -12.13 -6.22
N PRO A 391 3.73 -12.92 -6.80
CA PRO A 391 4.63 -12.42 -7.84
C PRO A 391 3.83 -12.00 -9.08
N VAL A 392 4.06 -10.79 -9.58
CA VAL A 392 3.53 -10.31 -10.87
C VAL A 392 4.53 -10.64 -11.96
N THR A 393 4.15 -11.53 -12.89
CA THR A 393 5.00 -11.86 -14.04
C THR A 393 4.78 -10.84 -15.16
N ILE A 394 5.79 -10.00 -15.43
CA ILE A 394 5.81 -9.12 -16.60
C ILE A 394 6.61 -9.83 -17.70
N LYS A 395 5.92 -10.36 -18.71
CA LYS A 395 6.57 -11.00 -19.86
C LYS A 395 7.24 -9.95 -20.74
N MET A 396 8.45 -10.24 -21.21
CA MET A 396 9.13 -9.42 -22.22
C MET A 396 8.31 -9.40 -23.53
N PRO A 397 8.16 -8.23 -24.19
CA PRO A 397 7.56 -8.16 -25.52
C PRO A 397 8.34 -9.03 -26.51
N ASP A 398 7.62 -9.78 -27.35
CA ASP A 398 8.25 -10.46 -28.48
C ASP A 398 8.79 -9.39 -29.45
N LEU A 399 10.08 -9.45 -29.78
CA LEU A 399 10.74 -8.44 -30.61
C LEU A 399 10.17 -8.39 -32.03
N ARG A 400 9.70 -9.52 -32.57
CA ARG A 400 9.11 -9.60 -33.91
C ARG A 400 7.70 -9.01 -33.89
N GLU A 401 6.92 -9.34 -32.86
CA GLU A 401 5.59 -8.77 -32.65
C GLU A 401 5.65 -7.25 -32.41
N LEU A 402 6.59 -6.80 -31.57
CA LEU A 402 6.81 -5.39 -31.29
C LEU A 402 7.22 -4.61 -32.53
N ALA A 403 8.12 -5.16 -33.37
CA ALA A 403 8.51 -4.55 -34.63
C ALA A 403 7.31 -4.42 -35.59
N ALA A 404 6.45 -5.44 -35.66
CA ALA A 404 5.22 -5.39 -36.44
C ALA A 404 4.22 -4.34 -35.91
N GLN A 405 4.03 -4.26 -34.59
CA GLN A 405 3.17 -3.24 -33.96
C GLN A 405 3.72 -1.82 -34.14
N ALA A 406 5.05 -1.64 -34.07
CA ALA A 406 5.70 -0.36 -34.32
C ALA A 406 5.53 0.09 -35.79
N ALA A 407 5.63 -0.84 -36.75
CA ALA A 407 5.38 -0.58 -38.16
C ALA A 407 3.91 -0.24 -38.45
N ALA A 408 2.97 -0.84 -37.71
CA ALA A 408 1.52 -0.59 -37.83
C ALA A 408 1.02 0.65 -37.07
N ARG A 409 1.92 1.39 -36.39
CA ARG A 409 1.54 2.48 -35.49
C ARG A 409 1.09 3.73 -36.27
N PRO A 410 -0.06 4.34 -35.92
CA PRO A 410 -0.48 5.61 -36.52
C PRO A 410 0.54 6.73 -36.26
N ARG A 411 0.96 7.42 -37.33
CA ARG A 411 1.89 8.56 -37.25
C ARG A 411 1.33 9.65 -36.34
N GLY A 412 2.14 10.13 -35.39
CA GLY A 412 1.77 11.18 -34.44
C GLY A 412 1.23 10.70 -33.08
N SER A 413 1.15 9.38 -32.84
CA SER A 413 0.74 8.84 -31.53
C SER A 413 1.92 8.71 -30.56
N LEU A 414 1.87 9.38 -29.40
CA LEU A 414 2.84 9.20 -28.31
C LEU A 414 2.62 7.89 -27.55
N SER A 415 3.64 7.39 -26.84
CA SER A 415 3.53 6.17 -26.04
C SER A 415 2.45 6.37 -24.96
N PRO A 416 1.51 5.43 -24.77
CA PRO A 416 0.46 5.58 -23.77
C PRO A 416 0.98 5.51 -22.33
N VAL A 417 2.24 5.10 -22.13
CA VAL A 417 2.85 4.93 -20.81
C VAL A 417 3.78 6.10 -20.50
N ARG A 418 3.60 6.68 -19.31
CA ARG A 418 4.43 7.76 -18.76
C ARG A 418 5.08 7.29 -17.47
N PHE A 419 6.40 7.44 -17.36
CA PHE A 419 7.13 7.18 -16.12
C PHE A 419 7.37 8.50 -15.40
N VAL A 420 6.99 8.54 -14.13
CA VAL A 420 7.27 9.67 -13.24
C VAL A 420 8.28 9.19 -12.22
N GLN A 421 9.47 9.76 -12.24
CA GLN A 421 10.51 9.45 -11.27
C GLN A 421 10.39 10.46 -10.12
N PRO A 422 9.96 10.03 -8.91
CA PRO A 422 9.88 10.93 -7.76
C PRO A 422 11.26 11.43 -7.31
N GLN A 423 12.32 10.69 -7.66
CA GLN A 423 13.72 11.09 -7.51
C GLN A 423 14.44 10.63 -8.78
N HIS A 424 15.09 11.54 -9.51
CA HIS A 424 15.91 11.16 -10.66
C HIS A 424 17.38 11.05 -10.25
N LEU A 425 17.98 9.93 -10.62
CA LEU A 425 19.40 9.64 -10.36
C LEU A 425 20.21 10.06 -11.58
N SER A 426 21.11 11.04 -11.38
CA SER A 426 22.05 11.47 -12.43
C SER A 426 23.48 11.17 -11.98
N PRO A 427 24.07 10.03 -12.39
CA PRO A 427 25.46 9.71 -12.06
C PRO A 427 26.39 10.70 -12.76
N SER A 428 27.37 11.24 -12.03
CA SER A 428 28.44 12.05 -12.62
C SER A 428 29.71 11.19 -12.76
N VAL A 429 30.42 11.34 -13.86
CA VAL A 429 31.68 10.60 -14.08
C VAL A 429 32.80 11.63 -14.14
N LYS A 430 33.74 11.53 -13.20
CA LYS A 430 35.03 12.24 -13.23
C LYS A 430 36.14 11.19 -13.16
N ASP A 431 37.12 11.32 -14.04
CA ASP A 431 38.35 10.50 -14.06
C ASP A 431 38.12 8.98 -14.06
N LYS A 432 37.33 8.48 -15.02
CA LYS A 432 37.02 7.05 -15.22
C LYS A 432 36.42 6.32 -14.00
N GLY A 433 36.02 7.06 -12.97
CA GLY A 433 35.24 6.59 -11.82
C GLY A 433 33.93 7.37 -11.69
N ALA A 434 32.92 6.78 -11.04
CA ALA A 434 31.68 7.47 -10.72
C ALA A 434 31.99 8.37 -9.54
N SER A 435 31.95 9.68 -9.76
CA SER A 435 31.87 10.63 -8.66
C SER A 435 30.38 10.81 -8.34
N GLY A 436 30.01 10.76 -7.06
CA GLY A 436 28.62 10.74 -6.58
C GLY A 436 27.58 11.42 -7.48
N GLY A 437 26.48 10.71 -7.73
CA GLY A 437 25.37 11.23 -8.54
C GLY A 437 24.56 12.29 -7.80
N ASN A 438 23.99 13.23 -8.56
CA ASN A 438 23.08 14.22 -8.00
C ASN A 438 21.66 13.64 -7.99
N MET A 439 21.01 13.66 -6.83
CA MET A 439 19.57 13.36 -6.70
C MET A 439 18.80 14.64 -6.97
N GLY A 440 18.19 14.73 -8.15
CA GLY A 440 17.34 15.87 -8.49
C GLY A 440 15.86 15.58 -8.22
N GLY A 441 15.04 16.65 -8.32
CA GLY A 441 13.60 16.61 -8.05
C GLY A 441 12.79 15.77 -9.04
N GLU A 442 11.47 15.91 -9.00
CA GLU A 442 10.57 15.12 -9.85
C GLU A 442 10.86 15.33 -11.36
N ALA A 443 11.03 14.24 -12.10
CA ALA A 443 11.22 14.25 -13.55
C ALA A 443 10.16 13.39 -14.24
N ILE A 444 9.60 13.91 -15.33
CA ILE A 444 8.60 13.22 -16.14
C ILE A 444 9.25 12.83 -17.46
N CYS A 445 9.29 11.52 -17.75
CA CYS A 445 9.84 11.02 -19.00
C CYS A 445 8.81 10.11 -19.70
N SER A 446 8.50 10.41 -20.97
CA SER A 446 7.64 9.56 -21.81
C SER A 446 8.50 8.64 -22.66
N PHE A 447 8.39 7.34 -22.45
CA PHE A 447 9.15 6.34 -23.19
C PHE A 447 8.25 5.14 -23.55
N SER A 448 8.65 4.37 -24.54
CA SER A 448 8.03 3.08 -24.83
C SER A 448 8.55 2.05 -23.82
N ILE A 449 7.68 1.42 -23.01
CA ILE A 449 8.10 0.38 -22.04
C ILE A 449 8.99 -0.64 -22.76
N PRO A 450 8.58 -1.25 -23.89
CA PRO A 450 9.43 -2.20 -24.61
C PRO A 450 10.82 -1.67 -24.97
N LEU A 451 10.93 -0.42 -25.43
CA LEU A 451 12.21 0.17 -25.83
C LEU A 451 13.12 0.38 -24.62
N ILE A 452 12.58 0.87 -23.50
CA ILE A 452 13.35 0.95 -22.25
C ILE A 452 13.76 -0.46 -21.83
N THR A 453 12.84 -1.43 -21.80
CA THR A 453 13.18 -2.78 -21.33
C THR A 453 14.28 -3.40 -22.19
N ILE A 454 14.28 -3.18 -23.51
CA ILE A 454 15.33 -3.64 -24.42
C ILE A 454 16.65 -2.92 -24.18
N ILE A 455 16.65 -1.58 -24.15
CA ILE A 455 17.87 -0.80 -23.93
C ILE A 455 18.42 -1.07 -22.54
N ALA A 456 17.58 -1.06 -21.51
CA ALA A 456 17.92 -1.36 -20.15
C ALA A 456 18.46 -2.78 -20.04
N LEU A 457 17.83 -3.82 -20.61
CA LEU A 457 18.33 -5.19 -20.54
C LEU A 457 19.65 -5.36 -21.32
N PHE A 458 19.79 -4.73 -22.48
CA PHE A 458 21.01 -4.77 -23.28
C PHE A 458 22.17 -4.04 -22.59
N VAL A 459 21.94 -2.83 -22.09
CA VAL A 459 22.89 -2.06 -21.29
C VAL A 459 23.15 -2.77 -19.95
N LEU A 460 22.16 -3.35 -19.29
CA LEU A 460 22.32 -4.13 -18.06
C LEU A 460 23.09 -5.43 -18.30
N ASN A 461 22.98 -6.08 -19.45
CA ASN A 461 23.77 -7.29 -19.75
C ASN A 461 25.20 -6.94 -20.19
N LEU A 462 25.40 -5.81 -20.87
CA LEU A 462 26.71 -5.35 -21.34
C LEU A 462 27.52 -4.63 -20.25
N PHE A 463 26.87 -3.71 -19.52
CA PHE A 463 27.52 -2.85 -18.55
C PHE A 463 27.38 -3.34 -17.12
N LEU A 464 26.39 -4.17 -16.73
CA LEU A 464 26.32 -4.55 -15.31
C LEU A 464 27.56 -5.30 -14.81
N PRO A 465 28.19 -6.22 -15.55
CA PRO A 465 29.47 -6.80 -15.13
C PRO A 465 30.55 -5.73 -14.93
N ILE A 466 30.61 -4.74 -15.84
CA ILE A 466 31.61 -3.67 -15.86
C ILE A 466 31.36 -2.62 -14.74
N VAL A 467 30.10 -2.24 -14.52
CA VAL A 467 29.62 -1.23 -13.58
C VAL A 467 29.63 -1.77 -12.15
N VAL A 468 29.29 -3.05 -11.96
CA VAL A 468 29.41 -3.72 -10.65
C VAL A 468 30.88 -3.85 -10.26
N PHE A 469 31.75 -4.21 -11.21
CA PHE A 469 33.19 -4.28 -10.98
C PHE A 469 33.83 -2.91 -10.68
N ILE A 470 33.56 -1.88 -11.50
CA ILE A 470 34.19 -0.55 -11.34
C ILE A 470 33.63 0.23 -10.14
N PHE A 471 32.34 0.13 -9.82
CA PHE A 471 31.71 0.93 -8.76
C PHE A 471 31.43 0.17 -7.48
N GLN A 472 31.89 -1.08 -7.37
CA GLN A 472 31.63 -1.97 -6.23
C GLN A 472 30.12 -2.08 -5.90
N LEU A 473 29.24 -1.99 -6.92
CA LEU A 473 27.78 -1.97 -6.77
C LEU A 473 27.18 -3.38 -6.63
N TRP A 474 27.84 -4.24 -5.86
CA TRP A 474 27.47 -5.64 -5.66
C TRP A 474 26.08 -5.81 -5.03
N PHE A 475 25.58 -4.78 -4.35
CA PHE A 475 24.21 -4.78 -3.85
C PHE A 475 23.13 -4.67 -4.94
N LEU A 476 23.44 -4.27 -6.17
CA LEU A 476 22.45 -4.37 -7.26
C LEU A 476 22.12 -5.83 -7.61
N LEU A 477 22.91 -6.78 -7.11
CA LEU A 477 22.62 -8.20 -7.20
C LEU A 477 21.41 -8.62 -6.34
N VAL A 478 20.98 -7.85 -5.32
CA VAL A 478 19.68 -8.10 -4.63
C VAL A 478 18.53 -8.08 -5.64
N PHE A 479 18.66 -7.20 -6.64
CA PHE A 479 17.62 -6.91 -7.62
C PHE A 479 17.93 -7.51 -8.99
N ARG A 480 19.03 -8.28 -9.12
CA ARG A 480 19.46 -8.81 -10.41
C ARG A 480 18.78 -10.13 -10.72
N PHE A 481 17.95 -10.05 -11.74
CA PHE A 481 17.43 -11.17 -12.49
C PHE A 481 18.53 -11.78 -13.37
N CYS A 482 18.56 -13.12 -13.42
CA CYS A 482 19.46 -13.99 -14.21
C CYS A 482 20.82 -14.32 -13.55
N ILE A 483 20.81 -15.36 -12.72
CA ILE A 483 21.98 -16.13 -12.32
C ILE A 483 21.76 -17.59 -12.78
N PRO A 484 22.71 -18.20 -13.52
CA PRO A 484 22.62 -19.62 -13.85
C PRO A 484 22.91 -20.46 -12.58
N PRO A 485 22.12 -21.51 -12.29
CA PRO A 485 22.24 -22.25 -11.04
C PRO A 485 23.35 -23.27 -11.15
N GLN A 486 24.18 -23.44 -10.11
CA GLN A 486 24.66 -24.76 -9.64
C GLN A 486 25.67 -24.62 -8.48
N ILE A 487 25.36 -24.06 -7.30
CA ILE A 487 26.30 -24.19 -6.15
C ILE A 487 25.56 -24.35 -4.83
N LYS A 488 25.79 -25.50 -4.17
CA LYS A 488 25.33 -25.82 -2.81
C LYS A 488 26.43 -25.44 -1.81
N PHE A 489 26.07 -24.80 -0.71
CA PHE A 489 26.93 -24.65 0.48
C PHE A 489 26.44 -25.54 1.64
N SER A 490 27.26 -25.61 2.70
CA SER A 490 27.03 -26.37 3.92
C SER A 490 25.94 -25.74 4.80
N ALA A 491 25.05 -26.58 5.34
CA ALA A 491 23.83 -26.24 6.09
C ALA A 491 23.98 -25.22 7.25
N ASP A 492 25.19 -25.03 7.77
CA ASP A 492 25.46 -24.21 8.96
C ASP A 492 25.38 -22.69 8.70
N VAL A 493 25.68 -22.24 7.47
CA VAL A 493 25.66 -20.81 7.10
C VAL A 493 24.23 -20.37 6.74
N ASP A 494 23.48 -21.25 6.08
CA ASP A 494 22.06 -21.03 5.76
C ASP A 494 21.21 -20.92 7.04
N ALA A 495 21.55 -21.68 8.08
CA ALA A 495 20.87 -21.61 9.39
C ALA A 495 21.12 -20.28 10.14
N ALA A 496 22.32 -19.69 10.03
CA ALA A 496 22.66 -18.42 10.66
C ALA A 496 21.99 -17.22 9.97
N LEU A 497 21.79 -17.34 8.65
CA LEU A 497 21.13 -16.33 7.82
C LEU A 497 19.61 -16.36 7.98
N ALA A 498 19.01 -17.55 8.01
CA ALA A 498 17.63 -17.78 8.42
C ALA A 498 17.38 -17.45 9.91
N ALA A 499 18.42 -17.01 10.65
CA ALA A 499 18.37 -16.52 12.02
C ALA A 499 18.50 -15.00 12.17
N THR A 500 18.43 -14.24 11.06
CA THR A 500 18.45 -12.76 11.07
C THR A 500 17.07 -12.17 10.73
N PRO A 501 16.35 -11.53 11.68
CA PRO A 501 15.11 -10.83 11.39
C PRO A 501 15.34 -9.58 10.52
N PRO A 502 14.43 -9.24 9.60
CA PRO A 502 14.44 -7.93 8.93
C PRO A 502 14.34 -6.80 9.95
N GLY A 503 15.25 -5.82 9.90
CA GLY A 503 15.22 -4.64 10.77
C GLY A 503 15.91 -4.80 12.14
N VAL A 504 16.43 -5.97 12.47
CA VAL A 504 17.12 -6.20 13.76
C VAL A 504 18.60 -5.88 13.66
N ASP A 505 19.02 -4.86 14.39
CA ASP A 505 20.41 -4.47 14.50
C ASP A 505 21.18 -5.46 15.39
N LEU A 506 21.81 -6.46 14.77
CA LEU A 506 22.58 -7.50 15.46
C LEU A 506 23.82 -6.96 16.20
N ASP A 507 24.20 -5.71 15.94
CA ASP A 507 25.29 -5.01 16.61
C ASP A 507 24.92 -4.59 18.06
N ALA A 508 23.66 -4.71 18.48
CA ALA A 508 23.22 -4.56 19.87
C ALA A 508 23.16 -5.92 20.60
N ASP A 509 24.33 -6.40 21.04
CA ASP A 509 24.56 -7.51 21.98
C ASP A 509 24.00 -8.90 21.62
N PHE A 510 23.82 -9.23 20.34
CA PHE A 510 23.36 -10.57 19.97
C PHE A 510 24.53 -11.53 19.71
N ALA A 511 24.58 -12.65 20.45
CA ALA A 511 25.49 -13.76 20.17
C ALA A 511 24.72 -14.86 19.40
N VAL A 512 24.96 -14.98 18.09
CA VAL A 512 24.37 -16.07 17.28
C VAL A 512 25.21 -17.33 17.46
N ALA A 513 24.63 -18.43 17.92
CA ALA A 513 25.34 -19.70 17.94
C ALA A 513 25.44 -20.27 16.51
N VAL A 514 26.63 -20.28 15.93
CA VAL A 514 26.94 -21.03 14.69
C VAL A 514 27.65 -22.31 15.11
N SER A 515 27.09 -23.47 14.76
CA SER A 515 27.59 -24.78 15.18
C SER A 515 27.70 -24.93 16.71
N GLY A 516 26.79 -24.32 17.47
CA GLY A 516 26.81 -24.33 18.94
C GLY A 516 27.82 -23.36 19.58
N ILE A 517 28.54 -22.56 18.78
CA ILE A 517 29.54 -21.60 19.26
C ILE A 517 28.97 -20.18 19.14
N PRO A 518 28.86 -19.41 20.23
CA PRO A 518 28.40 -18.03 20.17
C PRO A 518 29.33 -17.15 19.32
N GLN A 519 28.80 -16.57 18.26
CA GLN A 519 29.48 -15.65 17.37
C GLN A 519 29.07 -14.22 17.69
N THR A 520 30.05 -13.30 17.66
CA THR A 520 29.78 -11.85 17.77
C THR A 520 29.26 -11.32 16.44
N ALA A 521 28.60 -10.15 16.46
CA ALA A 521 28.12 -9.48 15.24
C ALA A 521 29.25 -9.23 14.22
N ALA A 522 30.46 -8.92 14.71
CA ALA A 522 31.65 -8.75 13.89
C ALA A 522 32.07 -10.07 13.20
N ALA A 523 32.05 -11.19 13.91
CA ALA A 523 32.39 -12.51 13.38
C ALA A 523 31.34 -13.02 12.36
N LEU A 524 30.05 -12.82 12.66
CA LEU A 524 28.96 -13.15 11.73
C LEU A 524 29.05 -12.34 10.45
N ASN A 525 29.34 -11.04 10.56
CA ASN A 525 29.52 -10.19 9.39
C ASN A 525 30.73 -10.57 8.54
N ALA A 526 31.83 -10.99 9.18
CA ALA A 526 32.99 -11.51 8.45
C ALA A 526 32.64 -12.80 7.70
N ALA A 527 31.88 -13.71 8.34
CA ALA A 527 31.40 -14.95 7.71
C ALA A 527 30.47 -14.68 6.52
N LEU A 528 29.46 -13.81 6.69
CA LEU A 528 28.53 -13.41 5.62
C LEU A 528 29.27 -12.74 4.44
N ASN A 529 30.19 -11.82 4.74
CA ASN A 529 31.01 -11.20 3.70
C ASN A 529 31.85 -12.21 2.92
N GLY A 530 32.46 -13.20 3.60
CA GLY A 530 33.21 -14.27 2.95
C GLY A 530 32.34 -15.17 2.06
N SER A 531 31.18 -15.59 2.57
CA SER A 531 30.23 -16.41 1.81
C SER A 531 29.70 -15.67 0.57
N MET A 532 29.26 -14.42 0.75
CA MET A 532 28.68 -13.63 -0.33
C MET A 532 29.72 -13.26 -1.40
N LYS A 533 30.97 -12.98 -1.02
CA LYS A 533 32.10 -12.82 -1.96
C LYS A 533 32.25 -14.04 -2.87
N THR A 534 32.20 -15.22 -2.28
CA THR A 534 32.37 -16.50 -2.99
C THR A 534 31.21 -16.72 -3.98
N ARG A 535 29.97 -16.51 -3.53
CA ARG A 535 28.76 -16.69 -4.35
C ARG A 535 28.73 -15.72 -5.54
N ILE A 536 29.04 -14.44 -5.29
CA ILE A 536 29.13 -13.41 -6.33
C ILE A 536 30.17 -13.76 -7.38
N ARG A 537 31.39 -14.17 -6.99
CA ARG A 537 32.44 -14.59 -7.93
C ARG A 537 31.98 -15.71 -8.85
N GLN A 538 31.29 -16.69 -8.27
CA GLN A 538 30.78 -17.84 -9.00
C GLN A 538 29.68 -17.46 -10.00
N ASP A 539 28.79 -16.54 -9.62
CA ASP A 539 27.67 -16.12 -10.45
C ASP A 539 28.06 -15.12 -11.55
N THR A 540 29.03 -14.23 -11.27
CA THR A 540 29.46 -13.19 -12.22
C THR A 540 30.70 -13.58 -13.03
N GLY A 541 31.40 -14.65 -12.66
CA GLY A 541 32.69 -15.03 -13.25
C GLY A 541 33.81 -14.02 -12.99
N ALA A 542 33.72 -13.25 -11.91
CA ALA A 542 34.71 -12.22 -11.59
C ALA A 542 35.99 -12.84 -10.97
N GLU A 543 37.17 -12.37 -11.41
CA GLU A 543 38.45 -12.85 -10.87
C GLU A 543 38.80 -12.22 -9.50
N GLU A 544 38.30 -11.02 -9.19
CA GLU A 544 38.54 -10.32 -7.92
C GLU A 544 37.36 -10.43 -6.95
N ASP A 545 37.65 -10.34 -5.65
CA ASP A 545 36.62 -10.37 -4.61
C ASP A 545 35.89 -9.03 -4.55
N PRO A 546 34.54 -9.04 -4.47
CA PRO A 546 33.78 -7.82 -4.26
C PRO A 546 34.14 -7.21 -2.89
N ASP A 547 34.39 -5.90 -2.82
CA ASP A 547 34.53 -5.24 -1.52
C ASP A 547 33.16 -5.09 -0.85
N LEU A 548 32.93 -5.95 0.13
CA LEU A 548 31.71 -5.96 0.94
C LEU A 548 31.97 -5.52 2.39
N SER A 549 33.20 -5.11 2.71
CA SER A 549 33.60 -4.74 4.07
C SER A 549 32.77 -3.59 4.66
N GLY A 550 32.21 -2.76 3.78
CA GLY A 550 31.31 -1.67 4.13
C GLY A 550 29.92 -2.13 4.57
N PHE A 551 29.42 -3.33 4.26
CA PHE A 551 28.02 -3.70 4.49
C PHE A 551 27.80 -4.43 5.83
N SER A 552 26.71 -4.07 6.54
CA SER A 552 26.23 -4.76 7.74
C SER A 552 25.45 -6.03 7.41
N ASN A 553 25.22 -6.88 8.42
CA ASN A 553 24.44 -8.12 8.28
C ASN A 553 23.02 -7.86 7.78
N ASN A 554 22.43 -6.72 8.15
CA ASN A 554 21.08 -6.33 7.74
C ASN A 554 20.96 -6.00 6.25
N ALA A 555 22.07 -5.63 5.62
CA ALA A 555 22.12 -5.46 4.16
C ALA A 555 22.42 -6.78 3.45
N LEU A 556 23.22 -7.65 4.06
CA LEU A 556 23.65 -8.94 3.50
C LEU A 556 22.56 -10.03 3.59
N GLY A 557 21.69 -9.98 4.61
CA GLY A 557 20.61 -10.94 4.84
C GLY A 557 19.58 -11.04 3.71
N PRO A 558 18.89 -9.94 3.36
CA PRO A 558 17.91 -9.92 2.26
C PRO A 558 18.52 -10.27 0.89
N LEU A 559 19.81 -9.94 0.72
CA LEU A 559 20.60 -10.29 -0.45
C LEU A 559 20.68 -11.79 -0.65
N ASP A 560 21.05 -12.50 0.40
CA ASP A 560 21.22 -13.94 0.35
C ASP A 560 19.86 -14.67 0.21
N GLN A 561 18.81 -14.22 0.92
CA GLN A 561 17.45 -14.74 0.74
C GLN A 561 16.97 -14.60 -0.72
N SER A 562 17.20 -13.45 -1.34
CA SER A 562 16.81 -13.22 -2.75
C SER A 562 17.53 -14.18 -3.71
N LEU A 563 18.78 -14.52 -3.41
CA LEU A 563 19.57 -15.51 -4.17
C LEU A 563 19.07 -16.94 -3.93
N GLN A 564 18.67 -17.29 -2.70
CA GLN A 564 18.08 -18.58 -2.36
C GLN A 564 16.71 -18.79 -3.03
N ASP A 565 15.80 -17.81 -2.93
CA ASP A 565 14.48 -17.83 -3.60
C ASP A 565 14.60 -18.01 -5.12
N ALA A 566 15.70 -17.53 -5.72
CA ALA A 566 15.98 -17.71 -7.14
C ALA A 566 16.49 -19.11 -7.47
N ALA A 567 17.32 -19.71 -6.60
CA ALA A 567 17.81 -21.08 -6.75
C ALA A 567 16.68 -22.12 -6.67
N GLU A 568 15.66 -21.88 -5.84
CA GLU A 568 14.49 -22.76 -5.67
C GLU A 568 13.51 -22.73 -6.86
N ARG A 569 13.58 -21.72 -7.74
CA ARG A 569 12.74 -21.61 -8.94
C ARG A 569 13.24 -22.43 -10.13
N VAL A 570 14.35 -23.14 -9.98
CA VAL A 570 14.85 -24.06 -11.01
C VAL A 570 13.96 -25.29 -11.00
N PRO A 571 13.25 -25.61 -12.11
CA PRO A 571 12.46 -26.84 -12.16
C PRO A 571 13.40 -28.03 -11.88
N PRO A 572 12.97 -29.02 -11.07
CA PRO A 572 13.78 -30.21 -10.86
C PRO A 572 14.13 -30.83 -12.23
N PRO A 573 15.32 -31.43 -12.39
CA PRO A 573 15.66 -32.13 -13.62
C PRO A 573 14.52 -33.11 -13.96
N PRO A 574 14.17 -33.29 -15.25
CA PRO A 574 13.03 -34.09 -15.63
C PRO A 574 13.16 -35.49 -15.02
N THR A 575 12.28 -35.78 -14.05
CA THR A 575 12.15 -37.12 -13.50
C THR A 575 11.47 -37.98 -14.56
N THR A 576 11.94 -39.21 -14.74
CA THR A 576 11.39 -40.17 -15.71
C THR A 576 10.01 -40.72 -15.31
N ASP A 577 9.33 -40.09 -14.34
CA ASP A 577 8.12 -40.62 -13.71
C ASP A 577 6.97 -39.59 -13.76
N PRO A 578 5.96 -39.78 -14.63
CA PRO A 578 4.92 -38.79 -14.92
C PRO A 578 3.95 -38.54 -13.76
N ASP A 579 3.93 -39.40 -12.74
CA ASP A 579 3.04 -39.26 -11.56
C ASP A 579 3.63 -38.34 -10.47
N THR A 580 4.92 -37.97 -10.56
CA THR A 580 5.57 -37.06 -9.58
C THR A 580 5.54 -35.59 -10.00
N THR A 581 5.10 -35.29 -11.23
CA THR A 581 5.23 -33.96 -11.81
C THR A 581 4.19 -32.97 -11.27
N SER A 582 2.98 -33.44 -10.90
CA SER A 582 1.93 -32.57 -10.34
C SER A 582 2.19 -32.14 -8.89
N ASP A 583 2.71 -33.05 -8.07
CA ASP A 583 3.02 -32.78 -6.66
C ASP A 583 4.27 -31.89 -6.51
N ALA A 584 5.26 -32.04 -7.40
CA ALA A 584 6.44 -31.17 -7.43
C ALA A 584 6.13 -29.75 -7.93
N LEU A 585 5.15 -29.57 -8.85
CA LEU A 585 4.70 -28.25 -9.30
C LEU A 585 3.83 -27.53 -8.25
N ALA A 586 3.14 -28.28 -7.38
CA ALA A 586 2.39 -27.70 -6.27
C ALA A 586 3.30 -27.27 -5.10
N SER A 587 4.42 -27.96 -4.86
CA SER A 587 5.37 -27.63 -3.78
C SER A 587 6.38 -26.52 -4.11
N THR A 588 6.46 -26.10 -5.38
CA THR A 588 7.37 -25.03 -5.86
C THR A 588 6.74 -23.63 -5.85
N LEU A 589 5.46 -23.51 -5.46
CA LEU A 589 4.89 -22.20 -5.13
C LEU A 589 5.43 -21.77 -3.77
N PRO A 590 6.07 -20.59 -3.66
CA PRO A 590 6.64 -20.14 -2.39
C PRO A 590 5.57 -20.20 -1.30
N ALA A 591 5.90 -20.86 -0.19
CA ALA A 591 5.02 -21.07 0.96
C ALA A 591 4.62 -19.76 1.68
N SER A 592 5.07 -18.60 1.20
CA SER A 592 4.94 -17.30 1.85
C SER A 592 3.56 -16.64 1.76
N ARG A 593 2.47 -17.41 1.55
CA ARG A 593 1.13 -16.84 1.70
C ARG A 593 0.88 -16.60 3.19
N ARG A 594 1.19 -15.39 3.67
CA ARG A 594 0.67 -14.91 4.96
C ARG A 594 -0.82 -15.23 5.02
N THR A 595 -1.24 -15.89 6.10
CA THR A 595 -2.64 -16.23 6.33
C THR A 595 -3.48 -14.95 6.22
N LEU A 596 -4.49 -14.97 5.35
CA LEU A 596 -5.42 -13.86 5.21
C LEU A 596 -6.26 -13.76 6.50
N ILE A 597 -6.17 -12.61 7.18
CA ILE A 597 -6.92 -12.34 8.40
C ILE A 597 -8.23 -11.66 8.00
N TYR A 598 -9.35 -12.28 8.36
CA TYR A 598 -10.68 -11.74 8.13
C TYR A 598 -11.19 -11.03 9.39
N GLU A 599 -12.15 -10.14 9.19
CA GLU A 599 -12.92 -9.54 10.28
C GLU A 599 -13.78 -10.59 10.96
N ASP A 600 -13.88 -10.52 12.29
CA ASP A 600 -14.70 -11.45 13.05
C ASP A 600 -16.20 -11.19 12.78
N PRO A 601 -17.00 -12.23 12.50
CA PRO A 601 -18.44 -12.06 12.32
C PRO A 601 -19.09 -11.59 13.62
N VAL A 602 -20.01 -10.64 13.52
CA VAL A 602 -20.75 -10.08 14.66
C VAL A 602 -22.24 -10.33 14.52
N SER A 603 -22.91 -10.40 15.67
CA SER A 603 -24.37 -10.43 15.75
C SER A 603 -24.90 -9.07 16.20
N PRO A 604 -26.08 -8.64 15.72
CA PRO A 604 -26.64 -7.35 16.09
C PRO A 604 -27.04 -7.35 17.58
N VAL A 605 -26.58 -6.34 18.33
CA VAL A 605 -26.95 -6.10 19.73
C VAL A 605 -28.44 -5.74 19.84
N TRP A 606 -28.97 -5.07 18.83
CA TRP A 606 -30.39 -4.75 18.71
C TRP A 606 -30.97 -5.36 17.42
N PRO A 607 -31.99 -6.22 17.52
CA PRO A 607 -32.59 -6.83 16.33
C PRO A 607 -33.18 -5.76 15.41
N GLY A 608 -32.96 -5.91 14.10
CA GLY A 608 -33.62 -5.05 13.12
C GLY A 608 -35.14 -5.18 13.21
N PRO A 609 -35.92 -4.13 12.86
CA PRO A 609 -37.37 -4.21 12.81
C PRO A 609 -37.80 -5.31 11.82
N GLY A 610 -38.24 -6.46 12.35
CA GLY A 610 -38.61 -7.65 11.56
C GLY A 610 -38.07 -8.99 12.08
N ALA A 611 -37.13 -9.00 13.02
CA ALA A 611 -36.77 -10.23 13.72
C ALA A 611 -37.95 -10.62 14.65
N ARG A 612 -38.73 -11.62 14.25
CA ARG A 612 -39.74 -12.21 15.13
C ARG A 612 -38.99 -12.86 16.30
N THR A 613 -39.35 -12.48 17.52
CA THR A 613 -39.10 -13.27 18.74
C THR A 613 -39.72 -14.64 18.62
#